data_AF-A0A7L5SYP4-F1
#
_entry.id   AF-A0A7L5SYP4-F1
#
_cell.length_a   1.000
_cell.length_b   1.000
_cell.length_c   1.000
_cell.angle_alpha   90.00
_cell.angle_beta   90.00
_cell.angle_gamma   90.00
#
_symmetry.space_group_name_H-M   'P 1'
#
loop_
_entity.id
_entity.type
_entity.pdbx_description
1 polymer ?
#
loop_
_entity_poly.entity_id
_entity_poly.type
_entity_poly.pdbx_seq_one_letter_code
_entity_poly.pdbx_strand_id
1 'polypeptide(L)'
;MRLVTTIRGTLPVMVLALLAWGASAPASAEGGGTRAGGDDAPTAFVPCGDAAALVTAVGQVAASGGTVALAAGCAYTLTSVAATGANGADGLPVITGNVAIVGTGSTIRRSASAPDFRIAEVAPGGRLSVSGVTLSGGRAVDGAGILDAGDLTLQRSAVTTSVASGVGGGVQVAPGATATFSLSHLSGNSANDGGGVHVGTGASLTVNSSTLSDNTADSTGGAIANWGNSTLSAAVIETNHTTNFEGGGIWTSLGNMTFNGGRIIGNTAGSSGAGIANFGSTLHLQATAVSGNVATLNGGGLFSHAGNTQIVGANITGNTAHGGQGGGIFSDGGSVSLIATNVTGNNPNNCVPALAGCAT
;
A
#
# COMPACT_ATOMS: atom_id res chain seq x y z
N MET A 1 -55.02 25.18 -53.57
CA MET A 1 -54.73 23.88 -54.22
C MET A 1 -53.82 23.08 -53.27
N ARG A 2 -54.30 21.92 -52.80
CA ARG A 2 -53.62 20.66 -52.35
C ARG A 2 -52.19 20.73 -51.76
N LEU A 3 -51.77 19.99 -50.73
CA LEU A 3 -52.31 18.83 -50.00
C LEU A 3 -51.53 18.67 -48.67
N VAL A 4 -52.18 18.09 -47.66
CA VAL A 4 -51.62 17.64 -46.38
C VAL A 4 -51.01 16.24 -46.52
N THR A 5 -49.88 15.97 -45.88
CA THR A 5 -49.51 14.61 -45.44
C THR A 5 -48.63 14.63 -44.19
N THR A 6 -49.09 13.90 -43.18
CA THR A 6 -48.51 13.68 -41.84
C THR A 6 -47.91 12.28 -41.80
N ILE A 7 -46.71 12.07 -41.24
CA ILE A 7 -46.26 10.75 -40.75
C ILE A 7 -45.52 10.90 -39.41
N ARG A 8 -45.96 10.10 -38.43
CA ARG A 8 -45.38 9.84 -37.10
C ARG A 8 -44.57 8.53 -37.14
N GLY A 9 -43.57 8.38 -36.25
CA GLY A 9 -42.93 7.10 -35.89
C GLY A 9 -41.72 7.33 -34.94
N THR A 10 -41.91 7.32 -33.62
CA THR A 10 -41.76 6.22 -32.62
C THR A 10 -40.33 6.00 -32.08
N LEU A 11 -40.17 6.33 -30.78
CA LEU A 11 -39.02 6.00 -29.91
C LEU A 11 -39.09 4.53 -29.44
N PRO A 12 -37.96 3.85 -29.15
CA PRO A 12 -37.99 2.56 -28.49
C PRO A 12 -38.00 2.72 -26.96
N VAL A 13 -38.99 2.09 -26.32
CA VAL A 13 -39.06 1.85 -24.87
C VAL A 13 -38.50 0.45 -24.62
N MET A 14 -37.45 0.35 -23.79
CA MET A 14 -36.88 -0.93 -23.37
C MET A 14 -37.68 -1.46 -22.16
N VAL A 15 -38.23 -2.66 -22.33
CA VAL A 15 -39.14 -3.35 -21.40
C VAL A 15 -38.37 -3.94 -20.21
N LEU A 16 -38.84 -3.65 -19.01
CA LEU A 16 -38.41 -4.23 -17.74
C LEU A 16 -39.18 -5.55 -17.52
N ALA A 17 -38.48 -6.69 -17.53
CA ALA A 17 -39.09 -7.99 -17.21
C ALA A 17 -38.92 -8.31 -15.71
N LEU A 18 -40.03 -8.23 -14.96
CA LEU A 18 -40.17 -8.86 -13.65
C LEU A 18 -40.55 -10.34 -13.85
N LEU A 19 -39.77 -11.25 -13.27
CA LEU A 19 -40.17 -12.64 -13.06
C LEU A 19 -40.32 -12.87 -11.56
N ALA A 20 -41.59 -13.01 -11.14
CA ALA A 20 -42.00 -13.54 -9.85
C ALA A 20 -42.06 -15.06 -9.95
N TRP A 21 -41.46 -15.78 -9.00
CA TRP A 21 -41.71 -17.21 -8.80
C TRP A 21 -42.23 -17.49 -7.39
N GLY A 22 -43.26 -18.31 -7.37
CA GLY A 22 -44.15 -18.58 -6.26
C GLY A 22 -43.52 -19.42 -5.15
N ALA A 23 -44.07 -19.21 -3.97
CA ALA A 23 -43.82 -20.01 -2.78
C ALA A 23 -44.49 -21.39 -2.88
N SER A 24 -43.76 -22.43 -2.53
CA SER A 24 -44.30 -23.69 -2.02
C SER A 24 -43.33 -24.25 -0.97
N ALA A 25 -43.81 -24.31 0.28
CA ALA A 25 -43.15 -25.00 1.37
C ALA A 25 -43.56 -26.47 1.39
N PRO A 26 -42.67 -27.38 1.82
CA PRO A 26 -43.07 -28.59 2.49
C PRO A 26 -42.66 -28.58 3.97
N ALA A 27 -43.37 -29.42 4.71
CA ALA A 27 -43.52 -29.43 6.14
C ALA A 27 -42.31 -29.96 6.93
N SER A 28 -42.34 -29.62 8.22
CA SER A 28 -41.45 -30.02 9.30
C SER A 28 -41.15 -31.52 9.38
N ALA A 29 -39.90 -31.84 9.68
CA ALA A 29 -39.52 -33.01 10.45
C ALA A 29 -38.62 -32.55 11.60
N GLU A 30 -39.11 -32.76 12.83
CA GLU A 30 -38.33 -32.59 14.05
C GLU A 30 -37.15 -33.57 14.07
N GLY A 31 -35.97 -33.03 14.32
CA GLY A 31 -34.76 -33.79 14.60
C GLY A 31 -33.89 -32.95 15.52
N GLY A 32 -33.94 -33.28 16.82
CA GLY A 32 -33.13 -32.64 17.85
C GLY A 32 -31.65 -32.80 17.55
N GLY A 33 -31.05 -31.74 16.99
CA GLY A 33 -29.62 -31.55 16.89
C GLY A 33 -29.26 -30.32 17.70
N THR A 34 -28.59 -30.53 18.82
CA THR A 34 -27.89 -29.48 19.57
C THR A 34 -27.12 -28.59 18.59
N ARG A 35 -27.49 -27.30 18.51
CA ARG A 35 -26.65 -26.28 17.86
C ARG A 35 -25.30 -26.32 18.58
N ALA A 36 -24.32 -26.98 17.95
CA ALA A 36 -22.92 -26.71 18.24
C ALA A 36 -22.72 -25.21 18.06
N GLY A 37 -22.19 -24.56 19.09
CA GLY A 37 -21.94 -23.13 19.11
C GLY A 37 -21.16 -22.74 17.86
N GLY A 38 -21.59 -21.67 17.19
CA GLY A 38 -20.71 -20.99 16.25
C GLY A 38 -19.49 -20.53 17.03
N ASP A 39 -18.31 -20.93 16.58
CA ASP A 39 -17.02 -20.45 17.08
C ASP A 39 -16.88 -18.96 16.74
N ASP A 40 -17.63 -18.09 17.43
CA ASP A 40 -17.34 -16.66 17.43
C ASP A 40 -16.00 -16.49 18.16
N ALA A 41 -14.96 -16.20 17.38
CA ALA A 41 -13.64 -15.90 17.91
C ALA A 41 -13.76 -14.84 19.03
N PRO A 42 -13.00 -14.98 20.14
CA PRO A 42 -13.19 -14.15 21.32
C PRO A 42 -13.05 -12.67 20.97
N THR A 43 -14.02 -11.85 21.38
CA THR A 43 -14.02 -10.40 21.15
C THR A 43 -13.78 -9.65 22.46
N ALA A 44 -12.71 -8.85 22.51
CA ALA A 44 -12.36 -7.99 23.63
C ALA A 44 -12.65 -6.53 23.30
N PHE A 45 -13.52 -5.88 24.08
CA PHE A 45 -13.86 -4.47 23.91
C PHE A 45 -12.92 -3.56 24.71
N VAL A 46 -12.44 -2.49 24.08
CA VAL A 46 -11.52 -1.53 24.70
C VAL A 46 -12.20 -0.17 24.91
N PRO A 47 -12.37 0.30 26.16
CA PRO A 47 -12.92 1.62 26.46
C PRO A 47 -12.16 2.76 25.78
N CYS A 48 -12.85 3.86 25.47
CA CYS A 48 -12.26 4.99 24.78
C CYS A 48 -11.05 5.56 25.53
N GLY A 49 -9.89 5.62 24.87
CA GLY A 49 -8.67 6.22 25.42
C GLY A 49 -7.88 5.33 26.39
N ASP A 50 -8.38 4.14 26.72
CA ASP A 50 -7.71 3.23 27.65
C ASP A 50 -6.65 2.38 26.93
N ALA A 51 -5.44 2.93 26.83
CA ALA A 51 -4.30 2.25 26.22
C ALA A 51 -3.84 1.01 27.01
N ALA A 52 -4.06 0.97 28.33
CA ALA A 52 -3.69 -0.20 29.15
C ALA A 52 -4.67 -1.37 28.90
N ALA A 53 -5.96 -1.07 28.78
CA ALA A 53 -6.96 -2.05 28.35
C ALA A 53 -6.69 -2.53 26.92
N LEU A 54 -6.22 -1.67 26.02
CA LEU A 54 -5.80 -2.07 24.66
C LEU A 54 -4.68 -3.12 24.72
N VAL A 55 -3.58 -2.82 25.41
CA VAL A 55 -2.44 -3.74 25.54
C VAL A 55 -2.88 -5.06 26.17
N THR A 56 -3.73 -5.00 27.20
CA THR A 56 -4.28 -6.19 27.85
C THR A 56 -5.13 -7.02 26.89
N ALA A 57 -6.05 -6.38 26.14
CA ALA A 57 -6.93 -7.04 25.18
C ALA A 57 -6.15 -7.73 24.07
N VAL A 58 -5.15 -7.05 23.49
CA VAL A 58 -4.25 -7.66 22.50
C VAL A 58 -3.50 -8.84 23.12
N GLY A 59 -2.98 -8.71 24.34
CA GLY A 59 -2.27 -9.79 25.03
C GLY A 59 -3.11 -11.06 25.24
N GLN A 60 -4.43 -10.94 25.44
CA GLN A 60 -5.31 -12.10 25.59
C GLN A 60 -5.52 -12.88 24.28
N VAL A 61 -5.43 -12.21 23.13
CA VAL A 61 -5.69 -12.81 21.81
C VAL A 61 -4.43 -13.00 20.97
N ALA A 62 -3.29 -12.46 21.40
CA ALA A 62 -2.04 -12.42 20.63
C ALA A 62 -1.60 -13.80 20.14
N ALA A 63 -1.82 -14.87 20.92
CA ALA A 63 -1.47 -16.24 20.55
C ALA A 63 -2.68 -17.12 20.19
N SER A 64 -3.81 -16.93 20.89
CA SER A 64 -5.03 -17.73 20.71
C SER A 64 -5.88 -17.30 19.51
N GLY A 65 -5.66 -16.07 19.03
CA GLY A 65 -6.51 -15.41 18.05
C GLY A 65 -7.79 -14.81 18.64
N GLY A 66 -8.40 -13.88 17.92
CA GLY A 66 -9.57 -13.15 18.39
C GLY A 66 -9.67 -11.74 17.81
N THR A 67 -10.68 -11.00 18.26
CA THR A 67 -10.95 -9.63 17.84
C THR A 67 -10.76 -8.66 19.02
N VAL A 68 -10.04 -7.57 18.80
CA VAL A 68 -9.96 -6.41 19.69
C VAL A 68 -10.79 -5.29 19.08
N ALA A 69 -11.89 -4.92 19.74
CA ALA A 69 -12.81 -3.89 19.29
C ALA A 69 -12.58 -2.58 20.07
N LEU A 70 -12.11 -1.56 19.37
CA LEU A 70 -11.87 -0.23 19.92
C LEU A 70 -13.15 0.62 19.86
N ALA A 71 -13.34 1.48 20.86
CA ALA A 71 -14.32 2.55 20.78
C ALA A 71 -13.98 3.46 19.59
N ALA A 72 -14.99 3.75 18.76
CA ALA A 72 -14.84 4.51 17.52
C ALA A 72 -14.36 5.94 17.78
N GLY A 73 -13.48 6.45 16.91
CA GLY A 73 -12.96 7.82 16.99
C GLY A 73 -12.00 8.10 18.16
N CYS A 74 -11.63 7.08 18.94
CA CYS A 74 -10.83 7.25 20.14
C CYS A 74 -9.32 7.13 19.88
N ALA A 75 -8.53 7.87 20.65
CA ALA A 75 -7.07 7.80 20.60
C ALA A 75 -6.50 7.03 21.80
N TYR A 76 -5.76 5.96 21.52
CA TYR A 76 -5.08 5.09 22.47
C TYR A 76 -3.59 5.42 22.44
N THR A 77 -3.10 6.13 23.47
CA THR A 77 -1.72 6.61 23.52
C THR A 77 -0.85 5.65 24.34
N LEU A 78 0.01 4.89 23.66
CA LEU A 78 0.98 3.98 24.25
C LEU A 78 2.13 4.79 24.87
N THR A 79 2.42 4.54 26.15
CA THR A 79 3.43 5.28 26.93
C THR A 79 4.57 4.41 27.44
N SER A 80 4.48 3.09 27.23
CA SER A 80 5.49 2.12 27.66
C SER A 80 5.58 0.97 26.65
N VAL A 81 6.71 0.28 26.69
CA VAL A 81 6.93 -0.97 25.96
C VAL A 81 6.04 -2.06 26.55
N ALA A 82 5.33 -2.81 25.70
CA ALA A 82 4.51 -3.95 26.08
C ALA A 82 5.27 -5.28 25.97
N ALA A 83 6.15 -5.41 24.98
CA ALA A 83 6.99 -6.59 24.77
C ALA A 83 8.38 -6.19 24.23
N THR A 84 9.38 -7.04 24.45
CA THR A 84 10.70 -6.88 23.83
C THR A 84 11.14 -8.24 23.30
N GLY A 85 11.10 -8.37 21.97
CA GLY A 85 11.48 -9.58 21.24
C GLY A 85 12.87 -9.48 20.63
N ALA A 86 13.17 -10.42 19.73
CA ALA A 86 14.42 -10.44 18.96
C ALA A 86 14.58 -9.21 18.05
N ASN A 87 13.46 -8.59 17.65
CA ASN A 87 13.43 -7.45 16.74
C ASN A 87 13.40 -6.09 17.46
N GLY A 88 13.46 -6.08 18.80
CA GLY A 88 13.42 -4.87 19.62
C GLY A 88 12.15 -4.73 20.45
N ALA A 89 11.84 -3.49 20.84
CA ALA A 89 10.72 -3.15 21.72
C ALA A 89 9.44 -2.85 20.94
N ASP A 90 8.32 -3.37 21.44
CA ASP A 90 6.99 -3.28 20.84
C ASP A 90 5.99 -2.62 21.80
N GLY A 91 5.16 -1.73 21.27
CA GLY A 91 4.10 -1.05 22.02
C GLY A 91 2.86 -1.91 22.25
N LEU A 92 2.68 -2.96 21.47
CA LEU A 92 1.67 -4.00 21.64
C LEU A 92 2.35 -5.37 21.80
N PRO A 93 1.70 -6.34 22.47
CA PRO A 93 2.19 -7.72 22.51
C PRO A 93 2.36 -8.30 21.10
N VAL A 94 3.43 -9.07 20.89
CA VAL A 94 3.76 -9.69 19.60
C VAL A 94 2.65 -10.66 19.18
N ILE A 95 2.17 -10.52 17.95
CA ILE A 95 1.07 -11.31 17.39
C ILE A 95 1.61 -12.61 16.79
N THR A 96 1.23 -13.76 17.36
CA THR A 96 1.60 -15.10 16.89
C THR A 96 0.40 -15.92 16.41
N GLY A 97 -0.82 -15.52 16.79
CA GLY A 97 -2.10 -16.09 16.36
C GLY A 97 -2.80 -15.23 15.30
N ASN A 98 -4.10 -15.46 15.11
CA ASN A 98 -4.93 -14.70 14.18
C ASN A 98 -5.72 -13.59 14.89
N VAL A 99 -5.21 -12.37 14.84
CA VAL A 99 -5.76 -11.22 15.56
C VAL A 99 -6.38 -10.20 14.61
N ALA A 100 -7.61 -9.79 14.90
CA ALA A 100 -8.27 -8.66 14.27
C ALA A 100 -8.32 -7.47 15.23
N ILE A 101 -7.96 -6.27 14.79
CA ILE A 101 -8.17 -5.01 15.50
C ILE A 101 -9.13 -4.16 14.68
N VAL A 102 -10.29 -3.86 15.26
CA VAL A 102 -11.34 -3.07 14.60
C VAL A 102 -11.61 -1.81 15.41
N GLY A 103 -11.66 -0.65 14.75
CA GLY A 103 -11.83 0.61 15.47
C GLY A 103 -11.99 1.78 14.53
N THR A 104 -13.19 1.94 13.95
CA THR A 104 -13.46 2.98 12.94
C THR A 104 -13.08 4.37 13.44
N GLY A 105 -12.12 5.00 12.76
CA GLY A 105 -11.62 6.34 13.08
C GLY A 105 -10.75 6.39 14.35
N SER A 106 -10.46 5.24 14.96
CA SER A 106 -9.64 5.17 16.15
C SER A 106 -8.16 5.26 15.80
N THR A 107 -7.34 5.73 16.75
CA THR A 107 -5.89 5.88 16.58
C THR A 107 -5.18 5.13 17.70
N ILE A 108 -4.22 4.27 17.35
CA ILE A 108 -3.22 3.73 18.28
C ILE A 108 -1.93 4.47 17.99
N ARG A 109 -1.41 5.21 18.97
CA ARG A 109 -0.20 6.01 18.78
C ARG A 109 0.80 5.85 19.90
N ARG A 110 2.07 5.93 19.56
CA ARG A 110 3.14 6.10 20.54
C ARG A 110 3.15 7.55 21.05
N SER A 111 3.25 7.75 22.37
CA SER A 111 3.46 9.09 22.97
C SER A 111 4.85 9.61 22.60
N ALA A 112 5.01 10.87 22.22
CA ALA A 112 6.33 11.45 21.91
C ALA A 112 7.34 11.38 23.08
N SER A 113 6.87 11.31 24.32
CA SER A 113 7.72 11.20 25.52
C SER A 113 8.05 9.75 25.93
N ALA A 114 7.45 8.76 25.26
CA ALA A 114 7.72 7.36 25.57
C ALA A 114 9.14 6.96 25.09
N PRO A 115 9.68 5.84 25.59
CA PRO A 115 10.81 5.16 24.94
C PRO A 115 10.49 4.79 23.49
N ASP A 116 11.53 4.50 22.71
CA ASP A 116 11.33 4.04 21.34
C ASP A 116 10.81 2.60 21.32
N PHE A 117 9.74 2.41 20.56
CA PHE A 117 9.17 1.11 20.24
C PHE A 117 8.37 1.20 18.94
N ARG A 118 8.27 0.08 18.24
CA ARG A 118 7.31 -0.05 17.14
C ARG A 118 5.89 -0.22 17.65
N ILE A 119 4.88 0.10 16.85
CA ILE A 119 3.49 -0.02 17.33
C ILE A 119 3.05 -1.47 17.39
N ALA A 120 3.32 -2.27 16.36
CA ALA A 120 2.92 -3.67 16.29
C ALA A 120 3.97 -4.56 15.62
N GLU A 121 4.02 -5.82 16.03
CA GLU A 121 4.83 -6.87 15.42
C GLU A 121 3.97 -8.11 15.15
N VAL A 122 4.04 -8.62 13.92
CA VAL A 122 3.46 -9.90 13.51
C VAL A 122 4.61 -10.89 13.37
N ALA A 123 4.63 -11.92 14.22
CA ALA A 123 5.63 -12.97 14.17
C ALA A 123 5.37 -13.96 13.02
N PRO A 124 6.36 -14.79 12.64
CA PRO A 124 6.13 -15.88 11.70
C PRO A 124 4.96 -16.78 12.09
N GLY A 125 4.04 -17.00 11.15
CA GLY A 125 2.80 -17.76 11.36
C GLY A 125 1.64 -16.95 11.99
N GLY A 126 1.93 -15.75 12.50
CA GLY A 126 0.91 -14.82 12.99
C GLY A 126 0.17 -14.13 11.85
N ARG A 127 -1.05 -13.67 12.14
CA ARG A 127 -1.87 -12.87 11.23
C ARG A 127 -2.45 -11.68 11.97
N LEU A 128 -2.28 -10.48 11.41
CA LEU A 128 -2.87 -9.26 11.94
C LEU A 128 -3.77 -8.61 10.88
N SER A 129 -5.06 -8.48 11.19
CA SER A 129 -6.00 -7.70 10.39
C SER A 129 -6.38 -6.42 11.13
N VAL A 130 -6.18 -5.26 10.51
CA VAL A 130 -6.52 -3.95 11.09
C VAL A 130 -7.55 -3.25 10.23
N SER A 131 -8.70 -2.92 10.81
CA SER A 131 -9.83 -2.30 10.10
C SER A 131 -10.26 -0.98 10.72
N GLY A 132 -10.12 0.11 9.96
CA GLY A 132 -10.58 1.44 10.36
C GLY A 132 -9.66 2.19 11.32
N VAL A 133 -8.46 1.68 11.61
CA VAL A 133 -7.57 2.20 12.67
C VAL A 133 -6.35 2.90 12.07
N THR A 134 -5.94 4.00 12.69
CA THR A 134 -4.64 4.64 12.42
C THR A 134 -3.60 4.17 13.42
N LEU A 135 -2.47 3.62 12.95
CA LEU A 135 -1.27 3.38 13.76
C LEU A 135 -0.30 4.55 13.54
N SER A 136 0.22 5.17 14.60
CA SER A 136 1.08 6.34 14.44
C SER A 136 2.25 6.48 15.42
N GLY A 137 3.29 7.19 14.96
CA GLY A 137 4.39 7.67 15.80
C GLY A 137 5.37 6.60 16.25
N GLY A 138 5.32 5.41 15.63
CA GLY A 138 6.24 4.33 15.98
C GLY A 138 7.69 4.72 15.71
N ARG A 139 8.61 4.26 16.56
CA ARG A 139 10.05 4.48 16.39
C ARG A 139 10.82 3.21 16.70
N ALA A 140 11.51 2.66 15.71
CA ALA A 140 12.25 1.41 15.85
C ALA A 140 13.44 1.36 14.87
N VAL A 141 14.19 0.27 14.89
CA VAL A 141 15.21 0.01 13.86
C VAL A 141 14.51 -0.28 12.54
N ASP A 142 13.62 -1.27 12.51
CA ASP A 142 12.87 -1.64 11.31
C ASP A 142 11.37 -1.76 11.60
N GLY A 143 10.52 -1.51 10.60
CA GLY A 143 9.07 -1.66 10.74
C GLY A 143 8.51 -0.81 11.87
N ALA A 144 8.84 0.49 11.88
CA ALA A 144 8.56 1.34 13.04
C ALA A 144 7.07 1.49 13.33
N GLY A 145 6.23 1.60 12.29
CA GLY A 145 4.79 1.43 12.46
C GLY A 145 4.47 -0.05 12.75
N ILE A 146 4.77 -0.91 11.77
CA ILE A 146 4.50 -2.35 11.85
C ILE A 146 5.70 -3.13 11.29
N LEU A 147 6.15 -4.13 12.06
CA LEU A 147 7.00 -5.20 11.57
C LEU A 147 6.14 -6.42 11.25
N ASP A 148 6.04 -6.79 9.97
CA ASP A 148 5.30 -7.97 9.53
C ASP A 148 6.25 -9.09 9.10
N ALA A 149 6.36 -10.13 9.92
CA ALA A 149 7.02 -11.40 9.58
C ALA A 149 6.02 -12.54 9.33
N GLY A 150 4.72 -12.23 9.23
CA GLY A 150 3.63 -13.18 9.03
C GLY A 150 2.70 -12.74 7.90
N ASP A 151 1.43 -12.50 8.23
CA ASP A 151 0.40 -12.00 7.32
C ASP A 151 -0.29 -10.74 7.87
N LEU A 152 -0.03 -9.59 7.25
CA LEU A 152 -0.65 -8.31 7.59
C LEU A 152 -1.76 -7.93 6.60
N THR A 153 -2.92 -7.55 7.13
CA THR A 153 -4.00 -6.92 6.35
C THR A 153 -4.37 -5.56 6.94
N LEU A 154 -4.29 -4.50 6.13
CA LEU A 154 -4.78 -3.16 6.48
C LEU A 154 -5.98 -2.80 5.61
N GLN A 155 -7.15 -2.64 6.22
CA GLN A 155 -8.38 -2.27 5.53
C GLN A 155 -8.94 -0.95 6.05
N ARG A 156 -9.03 0.08 5.20
CA ARG A 156 -9.50 1.42 5.62
C ARG A 156 -8.72 1.95 6.83
N SER A 157 -7.44 1.60 6.89
CA SER A 157 -6.55 1.87 8.02
C SER A 157 -5.44 2.81 7.57
N ALA A 158 -4.72 3.36 8.53
CA ALA A 158 -3.58 4.21 8.23
C ALA A 158 -2.34 3.84 9.05
N VAL A 159 -1.16 4.02 8.47
CA VAL A 159 0.13 3.96 9.18
C VAL A 159 0.84 5.27 8.92
N THR A 160 1.06 6.05 9.98
CA THR A 160 1.48 7.44 9.81
C THR A 160 2.61 7.85 10.74
N THR A 161 3.43 8.81 10.29
CA THR A 161 4.43 9.50 11.14
C THR A 161 5.38 8.56 11.89
N SER A 162 5.67 7.39 11.31
CA SER A 162 6.53 6.38 11.93
C SER A 162 7.94 6.46 11.35
N VAL A 163 8.94 6.28 12.21
CA VAL A 163 10.35 6.54 11.89
C VAL A 163 11.20 5.30 12.19
N ALA A 164 11.72 4.67 11.14
CA ALA A 164 12.69 3.59 11.21
C ALA A 164 14.11 4.13 10.96
N SER A 165 15.13 3.61 11.66
CA SER A 165 16.53 3.93 11.33
C SER A 165 17.13 2.99 10.28
N GLY A 166 16.50 1.84 10.08
CA GLY A 166 16.77 0.84 9.06
C GLY A 166 15.67 0.88 8.00
N VAL A 167 14.83 -0.14 7.92
CA VAL A 167 13.87 -0.28 6.81
C VAL A 167 12.41 -0.20 7.23
N GLY A 168 11.53 0.25 6.32
CA GLY A 168 10.08 0.21 6.52
C GLY A 168 9.62 1.16 7.61
N GLY A 169 9.59 2.46 7.32
CA GLY A 169 9.20 3.49 8.29
C GLY A 169 7.77 3.28 8.76
N GLY A 170 6.86 3.11 7.81
CA GLY A 170 5.50 2.67 8.08
C GLY A 170 5.46 1.16 8.33
N VAL A 171 5.78 0.37 7.32
CA VAL A 171 5.69 -1.10 7.37
C VAL A 171 6.95 -1.74 6.82
N GLN A 172 7.52 -2.69 7.56
CA GLN A 172 8.44 -3.67 6.99
C GLN A 172 7.69 -4.98 6.76
N VAL A 173 7.67 -5.45 5.52
CA VAL A 173 7.26 -6.81 5.18
C VAL A 173 8.54 -7.66 5.11
N ALA A 174 8.78 -8.45 6.15
CA ALA A 174 9.99 -9.24 6.31
C ALA A 174 10.05 -10.39 5.29
N PRO A 175 11.23 -11.02 5.09
CA PRO A 175 11.40 -12.09 4.12
C PRO A 175 10.35 -13.21 4.27
N GLY A 176 9.65 -13.53 3.18
CA GLY A 176 8.61 -14.56 3.14
C GLY A 176 7.25 -14.17 3.71
N ALA A 177 7.11 -12.96 4.28
CA ALA A 177 5.84 -12.45 4.80
C ALA A 177 4.93 -11.88 3.68
N THR A 178 3.66 -11.66 4.01
CA THR A 178 2.67 -11.14 3.07
C THR A 178 1.87 -9.99 3.66
N ALA A 179 1.83 -8.85 2.97
CA ALA A 179 1.03 -7.70 3.37
C ALA A 179 -0.03 -7.34 2.31
N THR A 180 -1.25 -7.02 2.75
CA THR A 180 -2.34 -6.54 1.90
C THR A 180 -2.91 -5.22 2.42
N PHE A 181 -2.89 -4.18 1.59
CA PHE A 181 -3.48 -2.88 1.89
C PHE A 181 -4.70 -2.63 0.99
N SER A 182 -5.84 -2.31 1.58
CA SER A 182 -7.08 -2.04 0.87
C SER A 182 -7.74 -0.78 1.41
N LEU A 183 -7.92 0.22 0.54
CA LEU A 183 -8.49 1.54 0.92
C LEU A 183 -7.73 2.19 2.09
N SER A 184 -6.44 1.95 2.19
CA SER A 184 -5.60 2.36 3.32
C SER A 184 -4.65 3.50 2.94
N HIS A 185 -4.09 4.16 3.94
CA HIS A 185 -3.18 5.29 3.77
C HIS A 185 -1.87 5.07 4.53
N LEU A 186 -0.73 5.18 3.86
CA LEU A 186 0.57 5.19 4.54
C LEU A 186 1.23 6.53 4.27
N SER A 187 1.37 7.37 5.31
CA SER A 187 1.85 8.73 5.10
C SER A 187 2.74 9.34 6.17
N GLY A 188 3.65 10.21 5.74
CA GLY A 188 4.57 10.91 6.64
C GLY A 188 5.55 9.96 7.35
N ASN A 189 5.79 8.76 6.81
CA ASN A 189 6.70 7.81 7.42
C ASN A 189 8.12 7.99 6.87
N SER A 190 9.13 7.64 7.67
CA SER A 190 10.53 7.80 7.32
C SER A 190 11.39 6.58 7.65
N ALA A 191 12.33 6.24 6.77
CA ALA A 191 13.28 5.14 6.92
C ALA A 191 14.59 5.40 6.18
N ASN A 192 15.55 4.49 6.32
CA ASN A 192 16.67 4.40 5.39
C ASN A 192 16.18 3.90 4.03
N ASP A 193 15.49 2.76 3.99
CA ASP A 193 14.84 2.22 2.79
C ASP A 193 13.36 1.97 3.02
N GLY A 194 12.52 2.32 2.06
CA GLY A 194 11.08 2.11 2.16
C GLY A 194 10.46 2.99 3.23
N GLY A 195 10.47 4.31 3.01
CA GLY A 195 9.94 5.29 3.97
C GLY A 195 8.52 4.92 4.38
N GLY A 196 7.65 4.63 3.40
CA GLY A 196 6.35 4.02 3.62
C GLY A 196 6.44 2.53 3.90
N VAL A 197 6.95 1.76 2.92
CA VAL A 197 6.99 0.30 2.94
C VAL A 197 8.32 -0.23 2.44
N HIS A 198 8.90 -1.17 3.19
CA HIS A 198 9.97 -2.01 2.70
C HIS A 198 9.46 -3.45 2.50
N VAL A 199 9.66 -4.00 1.30
CA VAL A 199 9.27 -5.38 0.97
C VAL A 199 10.54 -6.23 0.84
N GLY A 200 10.76 -7.13 1.79
CA GLY A 200 11.94 -8.00 1.82
C GLY A 200 11.96 -9.08 0.75
N THR A 201 13.12 -9.73 0.58
CA THR A 201 13.29 -10.81 -0.39
C THR A 201 12.32 -11.97 -0.13
N GLY A 202 11.63 -12.42 -1.17
CA GLY A 202 10.63 -13.48 -1.08
C GLY A 202 9.32 -13.05 -0.39
N ALA A 203 9.23 -11.82 0.12
CA ALA A 203 7.99 -11.26 0.65
C ALA A 203 7.05 -10.83 -0.49
N SER A 204 5.77 -10.66 -0.17
CA SER A 204 4.77 -10.18 -1.12
C SER A 204 3.94 -9.02 -0.57
N LEU A 205 3.75 -7.98 -1.37
CA LEU A 205 2.89 -6.84 -1.06
C LEU A 205 1.77 -6.72 -2.09
N THR A 206 0.54 -6.62 -1.62
CA THR A 206 -0.63 -6.26 -2.44
C THR A 206 -1.21 -4.94 -1.97
N VAL A 207 -1.38 -3.98 -2.88
CA VAL A 207 -1.97 -2.67 -2.57
C VAL A 207 -3.15 -2.43 -3.51
N ASN A 208 -4.33 -2.21 -2.96
CA ASN A 208 -5.54 -1.95 -3.72
C ASN A 208 -6.18 -0.64 -3.27
N SER A 209 -6.38 0.29 -4.21
CA SER A 209 -7.11 1.54 -4.00
C SER A 209 -6.62 2.30 -2.76
N SER A 210 -5.32 2.24 -2.49
CA SER A 210 -4.67 2.80 -1.30
C SER A 210 -3.70 3.91 -1.72
N THR A 211 -3.40 4.80 -0.78
CA THR A 211 -2.50 5.93 -1.03
C THR A 211 -1.25 5.80 -0.18
N LEU A 212 -0.08 5.97 -0.79
CA LEU A 212 1.18 6.13 -0.10
C LEU A 212 1.70 7.53 -0.40
N SER A 213 1.71 8.41 0.60
CA SER A 213 2.04 9.83 0.41
C SER A 213 3.03 10.38 1.41
N ASP A 214 3.80 11.40 1.01
CA ASP A 214 4.64 12.17 1.93
C ASP A 214 5.64 11.32 2.74
N ASN A 215 6.01 10.14 2.22
CA ASN A 215 6.98 9.28 2.88
C ASN A 215 8.39 9.61 2.40
N THR A 216 9.36 9.50 3.31
CA THR A 216 10.76 9.88 3.06
C THR A 216 11.69 8.71 3.30
N ALA A 217 12.54 8.37 2.33
CA ALA A 217 13.65 7.45 2.53
C ALA A 217 14.98 8.18 2.37
N ASP A 218 15.96 7.90 3.23
CA ASP A 218 17.29 8.48 3.06
C ASP A 218 18.03 7.86 1.85
N SER A 219 17.83 6.56 1.68
CA SER A 219 18.32 5.73 0.57
C SER A 219 17.21 5.52 -0.46
N THR A 220 16.61 4.33 -0.53
CA THR A 220 15.77 3.97 -1.68
C THR A 220 14.29 3.86 -1.34
N GLY A 221 13.44 4.19 -2.32
CA GLY A 221 12.01 3.93 -2.21
C GLY A 221 11.33 4.79 -1.15
N GLY A 222 11.09 6.07 -1.44
CA GLY A 222 10.43 6.97 -0.49
C GLY A 222 9.08 6.41 -0.05
N ALA A 223 8.27 5.95 -1.01
CA ALA A 223 7.03 5.22 -0.73
C ALA A 223 7.29 3.72 -0.54
N ILE A 224 7.92 3.07 -1.53
CA ILE A 224 8.13 1.61 -1.55
C ILE A 224 9.56 1.29 -1.97
N ALA A 225 10.28 0.53 -1.15
CA ALA A 225 11.49 -0.18 -1.54
C ALA A 225 11.15 -1.68 -1.71
N ASN A 226 11.17 -2.18 -2.95
CA ASN A 226 10.75 -3.53 -3.28
C ASN A 226 11.95 -4.46 -3.63
N TRP A 227 12.23 -5.38 -2.71
CA TRP A 227 13.15 -6.51 -2.90
C TRP A 227 12.42 -7.85 -3.07
N GLY A 228 11.09 -7.86 -2.96
CA GLY A 228 10.22 -9.02 -3.11
C GLY A 228 9.30 -8.90 -4.32
N ASN A 229 8.07 -9.38 -4.18
CA ASN A 229 7.03 -9.25 -5.20
C ASN A 229 5.98 -8.24 -4.76
N SER A 230 5.60 -7.34 -5.65
CA SER A 230 4.61 -6.31 -5.35
C SER A 230 3.59 -6.18 -6.46
N THR A 231 2.31 -6.13 -6.10
CA THR A 231 1.18 -5.86 -7.01
C THR A 231 0.36 -4.70 -6.48
N LEU A 232 0.36 -3.61 -7.23
CA LEU A 232 -0.42 -2.40 -6.93
C LEU A 232 -1.55 -2.31 -7.96
N SER A 233 -2.77 -2.00 -7.49
CA SER A 233 -3.92 -1.76 -8.35
C SER A 233 -4.71 -0.54 -7.89
N ALA A 234 -4.94 0.38 -8.82
CA ALA A 234 -5.60 1.66 -8.57
C ALA A 234 -4.99 2.43 -7.38
N ALA A 235 -3.69 2.22 -7.11
CA ALA A 235 -2.99 2.88 -6.01
C ALA A 235 -2.53 4.28 -6.42
N VAL A 236 -2.33 5.14 -5.41
CA VAL A 236 -1.77 6.48 -5.57
C VAL A 236 -0.46 6.56 -4.79
N ILE A 237 0.63 6.83 -5.50
CA ILE A 237 1.97 7.05 -4.94
C ILE A 237 2.32 8.51 -5.19
N GLU A 238 2.21 9.35 -4.16
CA GLU A 238 2.36 10.79 -4.34
C GLU A 238 3.26 11.48 -3.33
N THR A 239 3.96 12.54 -3.76
CA THR A 239 4.75 13.41 -2.88
C THR A 239 5.79 12.70 -2.00
N ASN A 240 6.21 11.49 -2.37
CA ASN A 240 7.24 10.75 -1.66
C ASN A 240 8.63 11.21 -2.11
N HIS A 241 9.61 11.07 -1.21
CA HIS A 241 10.93 11.63 -1.38
C HIS A 241 12.04 10.64 -1.04
N THR A 242 13.10 10.62 -1.85
CA THR A 242 14.40 10.08 -1.45
C THR A 242 15.45 11.19 -1.35
N THR A 243 16.19 11.24 -0.24
CA THR A 243 17.13 12.35 0.02
C THR A 243 18.35 12.29 -0.89
N ASN A 244 19.01 11.13 -0.98
CA ASN A 244 20.31 11.02 -1.68
C ASN A 244 20.34 10.00 -2.83
N PHE A 245 19.32 9.13 -2.95
CA PHE A 245 19.35 8.01 -3.88
C PHE A 245 18.06 7.94 -4.72
N GLU A 246 17.80 6.77 -5.33
CA GLU A 246 16.80 6.58 -6.36
C GLU A 246 15.41 6.17 -5.84
N GLY A 247 14.39 6.36 -6.68
CA GLY A 247 13.05 5.84 -6.40
C GLY A 247 12.29 6.66 -5.38
N GLY A 248 12.10 7.95 -5.66
CA GLY A 248 11.32 8.87 -4.80
C GLY A 248 9.96 8.28 -4.43
N GLY A 249 9.24 7.77 -5.43
CA GLY A 249 8.04 6.96 -5.24
C GLY A 249 8.40 5.50 -4.96
N ILE A 250 8.82 4.79 -6.01
CA ILE A 250 9.09 3.36 -5.97
C ILE A 250 10.54 3.09 -6.37
N TRP A 251 11.22 2.28 -5.57
CA TRP A 251 12.44 1.60 -5.97
C TRP A 251 12.18 0.09 -6.02
N THR A 252 12.68 -0.58 -7.05
CA THR A 252 12.55 -2.04 -7.19
C THR A 252 13.80 -2.64 -7.82
N SER A 253 14.28 -3.77 -7.29
CA SER A 253 15.50 -4.42 -7.83
C SER A 253 15.40 -5.93 -7.97
N LEU A 254 14.49 -6.59 -7.27
CA LEU A 254 14.29 -8.03 -7.34
C LEU A 254 12.80 -8.34 -7.53
N GLY A 255 12.50 -9.57 -7.96
CA GLY A 255 11.14 -10.05 -8.14
C GLY A 255 10.33 -9.29 -9.19
N ASN A 256 9.00 -9.41 -9.07
CA ASN A 256 8.04 -8.76 -9.96
C ASN A 256 7.45 -7.52 -9.28
N MET A 257 7.36 -6.43 -10.03
CA MET A 257 6.62 -5.23 -9.64
C MET A 257 5.54 -4.96 -10.68
N THR A 258 4.28 -5.13 -10.32
CA THR A 258 3.14 -4.84 -11.21
C THR A 258 2.36 -3.66 -10.66
N PHE A 259 2.07 -2.68 -11.52
CA PHE A 259 1.19 -1.56 -11.23
C PHE A 259 0.09 -1.51 -12.29
N ASN A 260 -1.14 -1.82 -11.89
CA ASN A 260 -2.30 -1.87 -12.77
C ASN A 260 -3.32 -0.79 -12.43
N GLY A 261 -3.30 0.29 -13.22
CA GLY A 261 -4.08 1.49 -13.01
C GLY A 261 -3.61 2.28 -11.79
N GLY A 262 -3.88 3.57 -11.77
CA GLY A 262 -3.49 4.45 -10.67
C GLY A 262 -2.49 5.51 -11.09
N ARG A 263 -1.79 6.08 -10.11
CA ARG A 263 -1.07 7.36 -10.25
C ARG A 263 0.25 7.33 -9.47
N ILE A 264 1.33 7.79 -10.10
CA ILE A 264 2.65 8.02 -9.51
C ILE A 264 3.02 9.49 -9.78
N ILE A 265 2.87 10.36 -8.77
CA ILE A 265 2.79 11.80 -9.00
C ILE A 265 3.58 12.63 -8.00
N GLY A 266 4.33 13.62 -8.50
CA GLY A 266 4.95 14.62 -7.62
C GLY A 266 6.00 14.02 -6.69
N ASN A 267 6.50 12.82 -6.98
CA ASN A 267 7.56 12.21 -6.19
C ASN A 267 8.90 12.81 -6.60
N THR A 268 9.85 12.83 -5.66
CA THR A 268 11.15 13.48 -5.86
C THR A 268 12.28 12.54 -5.45
N ALA A 269 13.37 12.53 -6.22
CA ALA A 269 14.56 11.73 -5.89
C ALA A 269 15.83 12.55 -5.93
N GLY A 270 16.67 12.35 -4.91
CA GLY A 270 18.02 12.91 -4.81
C GLY A 270 18.96 12.45 -5.92
N SER A 271 18.70 11.27 -6.51
CA SER A 271 19.42 10.73 -7.67
C SER A 271 18.48 10.58 -8.88
N SER A 272 18.10 9.35 -9.24
CA SER A 272 17.38 9.00 -10.47
C SER A 272 16.05 8.31 -10.19
N GLY A 273 15.15 8.27 -11.17
CA GLY A 273 13.91 7.50 -11.07
C GLY A 273 12.95 8.05 -10.02
N ALA A 274 12.61 9.34 -10.09
CA ALA A 274 11.82 9.97 -9.03
C ALA A 274 10.42 9.37 -8.90
N GLY A 275 9.77 9.04 -10.01
CA GLY A 275 8.57 8.21 -9.97
C GLY A 275 8.92 6.77 -9.62
N ILE A 276 9.68 6.11 -10.51
CA ILE A 276 10.10 4.72 -10.35
C ILE A 276 11.58 4.57 -10.73
N ALA A 277 12.32 3.80 -9.92
CA ALA A 277 13.64 3.29 -10.25
C ALA A 277 13.62 1.75 -10.29
N ASN A 278 13.96 1.17 -11.46
CA ASN A 278 14.06 -0.27 -11.66
C ASN A 278 15.51 -0.71 -11.87
N PHE A 279 16.05 -1.48 -10.92
CA PHE A 279 17.44 -1.93 -10.87
C PHE A 279 17.61 -3.44 -11.16
N GLY A 280 16.56 -4.13 -11.62
CA GLY A 280 16.67 -5.56 -11.94
C GLY A 280 15.36 -6.34 -11.94
N SER A 281 14.25 -5.72 -11.56
CA SER A 281 12.94 -6.38 -11.49
C SER A 281 12.31 -6.55 -12.87
N THR A 282 11.33 -7.47 -12.95
CA THR A 282 10.32 -7.42 -14.00
C THR A 282 9.26 -6.41 -13.61
N LEU A 283 9.32 -5.22 -14.22
CA LEU A 283 8.39 -4.13 -13.98
C LEU A 283 7.30 -4.13 -15.06
N HIS A 284 6.04 -4.26 -14.64
CA HIS A 284 4.88 -4.14 -15.51
C HIS A 284 4.00 -2.97 -15.08
N LEU A 285 3.94 -1.94 -15.92
CA LEU A 285 3.05 -0.79 -15.74
C LEU A 285 1.91 -0.86 -16.75
N GLN A 286 0.68 -0.93 -16.25
CA GLN A 286 -0.51 -0.98 -17.07
C GLN A 286 -1.44 0.18 -16.72
N ALA A 287 -1.94 0.91 -17.71
CA ALA A 287 -2.95 1.96 -17.55
C ALA A 287 -2.63 2.98 -16.43
N THR A 288 -1.35 3.25 -16.18
CA THR A 288 -0.87 4.06 -15.05
C THR A 288 -0.47 5.45 -15.52
N ALA A 289 -0.77 6.47 -14.72
CA ALA A 289 -0.29 7.83 -14.94
C ALA A 289 1.00 8.08 -14.12
N VAL A 290 2.08 8.47 -14.78
CA VAL A 290 3.35 8.87 -14.15
C VAL A 290 3.61 10.32 -14.49
N SER A 291 3.46 11.23 -13.53
CA SER A 291 3.50 12.66 -13.86
C SER A 291 4.05 13.58 -12.79
N GLY A 292 4.72 14.65 -13.20
CA GLY A 292 5.21 15.68 -12.27
C GLY A 292 6.29 15.17 -11.32
N ASN A 293 6.92 14.04 -11.60
CA ASN A 293 8.00 13.51 -10.77
C ASN A 293 9.33 14.18 -11.14
N VAL A 294 10.18 14.43 -10.14
CA VAL A 294 11.40 15.24 -10.29
C VAL A 294 12.62 14.51 -9.74
N ALA A 295 13.52 14.11 -10.64
CA ALA A 295 14.81 13.52 -10.30
C ALA A 295 15.93 14.57 -10.44
N THR A 296 16.93 14.54 -9.55
CA THR A 296 18.13 15.37 -9.69
C THR A 296 18.98 14.96 -10.89
N LEU A 297 19.06 13.65 -11.17
CA LEU A 297 19.86 13.08 -12.26
C LEU A 297 18.97 12.61 -13.40
N ASN A 298 18.77 11.30 -13.57
CA ASN A 298 18.11 10.74 -14.76
C ASN A 298 16.72 10.19 -14.44
N GLY A 299 15.86 10.05 -15.46
CA GLY A 299 14.60 9.32 -15.30
C GLY A 299 13.64 10.03 -14.35
N GLY A 300 13.17 11.23 -14.69
CA GLY A 300 12.21 11.94 -13.85
C GLY A 300 10.98 11.09 -13.54
N GLY A 301 10.39 10.48 -14.57
CA GLY A 301 9.29 9.53 -14.42
C GLY A 301 9.79 8.13 -14.05
N LEU A 302 10.65 7.57 -14.89
CA LEU A 302 11.18 6.21 -14.77
C LEU A 302 12.66 6.17 -15.08
N PHE A 303 13.44 5.53 -14.21
CA PHE A 303 14.82 5.11 -14.47
C PHE A 303 14.88 3.57 -14.53
N SER A 304 15.30 3.01 -15.66
CA SER A 304 15.38 1.56 -15.91
C SER A 304 16.83 1.15 -16.17
N HIS A 305 17.50 0.67 -15.12
CA HIS A 305 18.91 0.29 -15.15
C HIS A 305 19.16 -1.16 -15.53
N ALA A 306 18.31 -2.06 -15.05
CA ALA A 306 18.36 -3.47 -15.40
C ALA A 306 16.97 -4.10 -15.31
N GLY A 307 16.84 -5.35 -15.73
CA GLY A 307 15.58 -6.08 -15.73
C GLY A 307 14.73 -5.85 -16.98
N ASN A 308 13.44 -6.18 -16.89
CA ASN A 308 12.50 -6.05 -18.01
C ASN A 308 11.36 -5.13 -17.60
N THR A 309 11.25 -3.99 -18.28
CA THR A 309 10.19 -3.02 -18.08
C THR A 309 9.21 -3.07 -19.26
N GLN A 310 7.97 -3.42 -18.98
CA GLN A 310 6.87 -3.35 -19.95
C GLN A 310 5.86 -2.30 -19.52
N ILE A 311 5.54 -1.38 -20.41
CA ILE A 311 4.61 -0.29 -20.17
C ILE A 311 3.49 -0.36 -21.21
N VAL A 312 2.25 -0.50 -20.74
CA VAL A 312 1.07 -0.73 -21.57
C VAL A 312 -0.02 0.29 -21.24
N GLY A 313 -0.42 1.09 -22.22
CA GLY A 313 -1.54 2.03 -22.04
C GLY A 313 -1.28 3.14 -21.01
N ALA A 314 -0.01 3.43 -20.69
CA ALA A 314 0.35 4.42 -19.66
C ALA A 314 0.45 5.84 -20.22
N ASN A 315 0.42 6.83 -19.33
CA ASN A 315 0.68 8.23 -19.66
C ASN A 315 1.83 8.76 -18.78
N ILE A 316 2.97 9.07 -19.39
CA ILE A 316 4.20 9.52 -18.73
C ILE A 316 4.47 10.96 -19.15
N THR A 317 4.11 11.92 -18.29
CA THR A 317 4.04 13.35 -18.69
C THR A 317 4.51 14.32 -17.63
N GLY A 318 5.10 15.45 -18.03
CA GLY A 318 5.47 16.52 -17.10
C GLY A 318 6.53 16.11 -16.07
N ASN A 319 7.30 15.05 -16.33
CA ASN A 319 8.36 14.62 -15.43
C ASN A 319 9.68 15.34 -15.76
N THR A 320 10.53 15.53 -14.75
CA THR A 320 11.75 16.33 -14.85
C THR A 320 12.97 15.58 -14.34
N ALA A 321 14.06 15.64 -15.11
CA ALA A 321 15.40 15.21 -14.76
C ALA A 321 16.31 16.46 -14.77
N HIS A 322 16.59 17.06 -13.61
CA HIS A 322 17.19 18.41 -13.54
C HIS A 322 18.62 18.48 -14.08
N GLY A 323 19.47 17.52 -13.71
CA GLY A 323 20.90 17.47 -14.04
C GLY A 323 21.28 16.33 -14.97
N GLY A 324 20.30 15.56 -15.47
CA GLY A 324 20.53 14.40 -16.32
C GLY A 324 19.63 14.36 -17.54
N GLN A 325 19.20 13.15 -17.91
CA GLN A 325 18.49 12.87 -19.15
C GLN A 325 17.29 11.95 -18.88
N GLY A 326 16.43 11.78 -19.88
CA GLY A 326 15.22 10.97 -19.78
C GLY A 326 14.26 11.56 -18.76
N GLY A 327 13.79 12.79 -18.99
CA GLY A 327 12.79 13.41 -18.14
C GLY A 327 11.59 12.49 -17.91
N GLY A 328 11.10 11.85 -18.99
CA GLY A 328 10.09 10.80 -18.90
C GLY A 328 10.69 9.47 -18.49
N ILE A 329 11.48 8.87 -19.39
CA ILE A 329 12.12 7.57 -19.21
C ILE A 329 13.61 7.70 -19.51
N PHE A 330 14.44 7.22 -18.60
CA PHE A 330 15.83 6.92 -18.87
C PHE A 330 16.06 5.41 -18.75
N SER A 331 16.82 4.84 -19.69
CA SER A 331 17.21 3.44 -19.67
C SER A 331 18.66 3.27 -20.09
N ASP A 332 19.49 2.69 -19.24
CA ASP A 332 20.89 2.36 -19.52
C ASP A 332 21.19 0.85 -19.43
N GLY A 333 20.17 0.04 -19.17
CA GLY A 333 20.26 -1.41 -19.28
C GLY A 333 18.90 -2.11 -19.18
N GLY A 334 18.93 -3.43 -19.32
CA GLY A 334 17.72 -4.24 -19.42
C GLY A 334 16.95 -4.02 -20.73
N SER A 335 15.64 -4.20 -20.70
CA SER A 335 14.75 -3.93 -21.83
C SER A 335 13.57 -3.06 -21.43
N VAL A 336 13.21 -2.08 -22.27
CA VAL A 336 12.00 -1.27 -22.12
C VAL A 336 11.11 -1.46 -23.35
N SER A 337 9.86 -1.85 -23.13
CA SER A 337 8.84 -1.99 -24.17
C SER A 337 7.66 -1.07 -23.90
N LEU A 338 7.32 -0.25 -24.89
CA LEU A 338 6.20 0.70 -24.84
C LEU A 338 5.09 0.21 -25.79
N ILE A 339 3.90 -0.03 -25.25
CA ILE A 339 2.73 -0.48 -26.00
C ILE A 339 1.59 0.49 -25.72
N ALA A 340 1.06 1.13 -26.76
CA ALA A 340 -0.03 2.11 -26.64
C ALA A 340 0.20 3.15 -25.51
N THR A 341 1.45 3.54 -25.30
CA THR A 341 1.87 4.40 -24.18
C THR A 341 2.22 5.79 -24.70
N ASN A 342 1.76 6.82 -23.99
CA ASN A 342 2.08 8.21 -24.32
C ASN A 342 3.20 8.72 -23.41
N VAL A 343 4.32 9.14 -23.99
CA VAL A 343 5.45 9.77 -23.26
C VAL A 343 5.70 11.14 -23.85
N THR A 344 5.23 12.21 -23.19
CA THR A 344 5.25 13.57 -23.76
C THR A 344 5.42 14.66 -22.71
N GLY A 345 5.95 15.82 -23.12
CA GLY A 345 6.05 17.00 -22.24
C GLY A 345 6.94 16.78 -21.03
N ASN A 346 7.99 15.95 -21.15
CA ASN A 346 8.96 15.72 -20.08
C ASN A 346 10.26 16.50 -20.35
N ASN A 347 10.97 16.88 -19.29
CA ASN A 347 12.18 17.72 -19.35
C ASN A 347 13.41 16.97 -18.81
N PRO A 348 14.56 16.95 -19.51
CA PRO A 348 14.86 17.67 -20.75
C PRO A 348 14.36 16.99 -22.03
N ASN A 349 13.97 15.71 -21.94
CA ASN A 349 13.50 14.92 -23.08
C ASN A 349 12.58 13.78 -22.60
N ASN A 350 11.82 13.19 -23.52
CA ASN A 350 10.86 12.15 -23.20
C ASN A 350 11.53 10.81 -22.89
N CYS A 351 12.42 10.34 -23.77
CA CYS A 351 13.14 9.08 -23.58
C CYS A 351 14.61 9.18 -23.94
N VAL A 352 15.46 8.59 -23.10
CA VAL A 352 16.87 8.34 -23.40
C VAL A 352 17.24 6.90 -23.05
N PRO A 353 17.81 6.12 -24.00
CA PRO A 353 17.97 6.43 -25.42
C PRO A 353 16.60 6.58 -26.11
N ALA A 354 16.61 6.87 -27.41
CA ALA A 354 15.39 6.85 -28.20
C ALA A 354 14.76 5.44 -28.15
N LEU A 355 13.55 5.34 -27.60
CA LEU A 355 12.79 4.10 -27.49
C LEU A 355 11.71 4.06 -28.57
N ALA A 356 11.47 2.88 -29.16
CA ALA A 356 10.37 2.70 -30.09
C ALA A 356 9.02 3.00 -29.39
N GLY A 357 8.18 3.82 -30.03
CA GLY A 357 6.92 4.27 -29.45
C GLY A 357 7.03 5.43 -28.46
N CYS A 358 8.23 5.96 -28.21
CA CYS A 358 8.40 7.20 -27.45
C CYS A 358 8.48 8.40 -28.39
N ALA A 359 7.67 9.44 -28.12
CA ALA A 359 7.74 10.67 -28.88
C ALA A 359 9.06 11.41 -28.60
N THR A 360 9.66 12.01 -29.63
CA THR A 360 10.87 12.83 -29.49
C THR A 360 10.57 14.12 -28.74
#